data_AF-A0A525WGL8-F1
#
_entry.id   AF-A0A525WGL8-F1
#
_cell.length_a   1.000
_cell.length_b   1.000
_cell.length_c   1.000
_cell.angle_alpha   90.00
_cell.angle_beta   90.00
_cell.angle_gamma   90.00
#
_symmetry.space_group_name_H-M   'P 1'
#
loop_
_entity.id
_entity.type
_entity.pdbx_description
1 polymer ?
#
loop_
_entity_poly.entity_id
_entity_poly.type
_entity_poly.pdbx_seq_one_letter_code
_entity_poly.pdbx_strand_id
1 'polypeptide(L)'
;MIDLLTDLQKKSAQAIVNVFETGKAQGDYGRVTVLPGDSGHLTYGRAQTTLASGNLHLLIKSYCETDGPGYAKELGKYLTRLAQRDLKLDQDLRLRILLRDAGLDPVMQDTQDGFFDRVYWLPAIREASRIKIGNGLGSTVVYDSMIHGSWKRVRDLTIQQFGAPEAIKANKWVRKYVAVRRDWLANHPNPLLHKTVYRMEAFQDLIGRRKWSLALPFTVRNVMIDEAVLSSTPSVLVSAEEPIRTLMLQRPPLKGPDVRRLQEALSKTGYPVKASGLFGALTDQAVKSFQRKHGLKVDGIVGPATRSLLSL
;
A
#
# COMPACT_ATOMS: atom_id res chain seq x y z
N MET A 1 -23.09 -9.58 -25.15
CA MET A 1 -21.77 -9.57 -24.49
C MET A 1 -21.55 -8.18 -23.94
N ILE A 2 -21.42 -8.01 -22.63
CA ILE A 2 -20.80 -6.80 -22.08
C ILE A 2 -19.31 -7.05 -22.26
N ASP A 3 -18.62 -6.21 -23.01
CA ASP A 3 -17.17 -6.32 -23.16
C ASP A 3 -16.54 -6.32 -21.78
N LEU A 4 -15.82 -7.39 -21.43
CA LEU A 4 -14.99 -7.39 -20.23
C LEU A 4 -13.98 -6.25 -20.38
N LEU A 5 -13.78 -5.50 -19.30
CA LEU A 5 -12.72 -4.49 -19.25
C LEU A 5 -11.39 -5.13 -19.61
N THR A 6 -10.57 -4.41 -20.38
CA THR A 6 -9.22 -4.87 -20.70
C THR A 6 -8.35 -4.86 -19.43
N ASP A 7 -7.27 -5.65 -19.43
CA ASP A 7 -6.30 -5.62 -18.33
C ASP A 7 -5.71 -4.22 -18.12
N LEU A 8 -5.53 -3.45 -19.19
CA LEU A 8 -5.07 -2.06 -19.11
C LEU A 8 -6.09 -1.16 -18.41
N GLN A 9 -7.39 -1.34 -18.67
CA GLN A 9 -8.45 -0.62 -17.98
C GLN A 9 -8.54 -1.01 -16.50
N LYS A 10 -8.35 -2.30 -16.18
CA LYS A 10 -8.24 -2.77 -14.80
C LYS A 10 -7.06 -2.10 -14.08
N LYS A 11 -5.85 -2.14 -14.66
CA LYS A 11 -4.66 -1.49 -14.09
C LYS A 11 -4.85 0.02 -13.92
N SER A 12 -5.48 0.68 -14.89
CA SER A 12 -5.83 2.10 -14.80
C SER A 12 -6.80 2.39 -13.65
N ALA A 13 -7.84 1.55 -13.47
CA ALA A 13 -8.79 1.67 -12.37
C ALA A 13 -8.12 1.48 -10.99
N GLN A 14 -7.25 0.47 -10.89
CA GLN A 14 -6.44 0.24 -9.69
C GLN A 14 -5.50 1.41 -9.40
N ALA A 15 -4.87 1.99 -10.42
CA ALA A 15 -4.00 3.15 -10.26
C ALA A 15 -4.74 4.39 -9.74
N ILE A 16 -5.98 4.63 -10.19
CA ILE A 16 -6.83 5.71 -9.66
C ILE A 16 -7.06 5.53 -8.16
N VAL A 17 -7.43 4.31 -7.73
CA VAL A 17 -7.64 3.99 -6.31
C VAL A 17 -6.33 4.12 -5.53
N ASN A 18 -5.22 3.61 -6.05
CA ASN A 18 -3.91 3.74 -5.42
C ASN A 18 -3.50 5.20 -5.23
N VAL A 19 -3.76 6.09 -6.19
CA VAL A 19 -3.54 7.54 -6.05
C VAL A 19 -4.37 8.10 -4.91
N PHE A 20 -5.61 7.64 -4.72
CA PHE A 20 -6.43 8.08 -3.60
C PHE A 20 -5.90 7.59 -2.26
N GLU A 21 -5.39 6.36 -2.16
CA GLU A 21 -4.88 5.80 -0.90
C GLU A 21 -3.47 6.28 -0.52
N THR A 22 -2.61 6.48 -1.52
CA THR A 22 -1.16 6.66 -1.32
C THR A 22 -0.57 7.88 -2.01
N GLY A 23 -1.33 8.55 -2.88
CA GLY A 23 -0.80 9.62 -3.74
C GLY A 23 0.10 9.11 -4.87
N LYS A 24 0.22 7.79 -5.07
CA LYS A 24 1.03 7.16 -6.11
C LYS A 24 0.19 6.18 -6.94
N ALA A 25 0.43 6.12 -8.25
CA ALA A 25 -0.29 5.22 -9.16
C ALA A 25 -0.03 3.72 -8.89
N GLN A 26 1.17 3.36 -8.46
CA GLN A 26 1.56 1.97 -8.18
C GLN A 26 1.14 1.50 -6.77
N GLY A 27 0.67 2.41 -5.91
CA GLY A 27 0.43 2.12 -4.50
C GLY A 27 1.73 1.99 -3.71
N ASP A 28 1.64 1.40 -2.52
CA ASP A 28 2.77 1.15 -1.64
C ASP A 28 2.59 -0.19 -0.92
N TYR A 29 3.18 -1.24 -1.48
CA TYR A 29 3.07 -2.62 -1.00
C TYR A 29 3.73 -2.84 0.37
N GLY A 30 4.68 -1.98 0.76
CA GLY A 30 5.37 -2.04 2.05
C GLY A 30 4.81 -1.08 3.10
N ARG A 31 3.75 -0.32 2.78
CA ARG A 31 3.19 0.66 3.73
C ARG A 31 2.61 -0.04 4.95
N VAL A 32 3.11 0.33 6.13
CA VAL A 32 2.60 -0.14 7.42
C VAL A 32 2.20 1.07 8.26
N THR A 33 0.94 1.14 8.66
CA THR A 33 0.39 2.26 9.44
C THR A 33 -0.42 1.80 10.63
N VAL A 34 -0.37 2.60 11.70
CA VAL A 34 -1.29 2.54 12.85
C VAL A 34 -1.67 4.00 13.09
N LEU A 35 -2.94 4.35 12.84
CA LEU A 35 -3.42 5.72 13.00
C LEU A 35 -4.14 5.84 14.35
N PRO A 36 -3.74 6.77 15.24
CA PRO A 36 -4.41 6.96 16.51
C PRO A 36 -5.91 7.26 16.32
N GLY A 37 -6.77 6.47 16.98
CA GLY A 37 -8.23 6.60 16.89
C GLY A 37 -8.88 5.95 15.66
N ASP A 38 -8.11 5.32 14.77
CA ASP A 38 -8.66 4.53 13.66
C ASP A 38 -9.05 3.11 14.12
N SER A 39 -10.28 2.73 13.82
CA SER A 39 -10.81 1.38 14.07
C SER A 39 -10.11 0.27 13.27
N GLY A 40 -9.35 0.63 12.22
CA GLY A 40 -8.59 -0.32 11.42
C GLY A 40 -7.43 -0.98 12.16
N HIS A 41 -6.85 -0.32 13.17
CA HIS A 41 -5.63 -0.78 13.85
C HIS A 41 -4.46 -0.99 12.84
N LEU A 42 -3.53 -1.90 13.12
CA LEU A 42 -2.42 -2.23 12.21
C LEU A 42 -2.90 -2.46 10.77
N THR A 43 -2.37 -1.66 9.88
CA THR A 43 -2.77 -1.59 8.47
C THR A 43 -1.55 -1.80 7.57
N TYR A 44 -1.70 -2.62 6.54
CA TYR A 44 -0.59 -3.05 5.69
C TYR A 44 -0.94 -3.08 4.20
N GLY A 45 0.04 -2.67 3.39
CA GLY A 45 0.08 -2.90 1.96
C GLY A 45 -0.64 -1.85 1.12
N ARG A 46 -0.60 -2.02 -0.20
CA ARG A 46 -1.08 -0.99 -1.15
C ARG A 46 -2.58 -0.71 -1.05
N ALA A 47 -3.33 -1.70 -0.58
CA ALA A 47 -4.76 -1.65 -0.37
C ALA A 47 -5.15 -1.43 1.10
N GLN A 48 -4.17 -1.17 1.97
CA GLN A 48 -4.37 -0.87 3.38
C GLN A 48 -5.24 -1.93 4.09
N THR A 49 -4.86 -3.21 3.97
CA THR A 49 -5.51 -4.32 4.67
C THR A 49 -5.32 -4.19 6.17
N THR A 50 -6.39 -4.37 6.95
CA THR A 50 -6.40 -4.02 8.38
C THR A 50 -6.46 -5.25 9.27
N LEU A 51 -5.88 -5.14 10.48
CA LEU A 51 -5.95 -6.15 11.53
C LEU A 51 -7.39 -6.36 12.00
N ALA A 52 -8.12 -5.26 12.24
CA ALA A 52 -9.47 -5.31 12.78
C ALA A 52 -10.48 -6.02 11.87
N SER A 53 -10.32 -5.90 10.55
CA SER A 53 -11.19 -6.61 9.59
C SER A 53 -10.89 -8.12 9.54
N GLY A 54 -9.71 -8.56 9.97
CA GLY A 54 -9.18 -9.89 9.73
C GLY A 54 -8.61 -10.10 8.33
N ASN A 55 -8.71 -9.12 7.43
CA ASN A 55 -8.13 -9.23 6.08
C ASN A 55 -6.61 -9.29 6.11
N LEU A 56 -5.97 -8.64 7.11
CA LEU A 56 -4.53 -8.77 7.30
C LEU A 56 -4.12 -10.23 7.56
N HIS A 57 -4.89 -10.96 8.37
CA HIS A 57 -4.63 -12.39 8.59
C HIS A 57 -4.73 -13.19 7.29
N LEU A 58 -5.81 -12.99 6.53
CA LEU A 58 -6.04 -13.74 5.28
C LEU A 58 -4.96 -13.46 4.24
N LEU A 59 -4.51 -12.21 4.13
CA LEU A 59 -3.43 -11.83 3.23
C LEU A 59 -2.11 -12.52 3.62
N ILE A 60 -1.71 -12.42 4.89
CA ILE A 60 -0.44 -13.02 5.37
C ILE A 60 -0.51 -14.54 5.30
N LYS A 61 -1.67 -15.15 5.57
CA LYS A 61 -1.88 -16.59 5.38
C LYS A 61 -1.66 -16.99 3.93
N SER A 62 -2.28 -16.29 2.97
CA SER A 62 -2.12 -16.56 1.54
C SER A 62 -0.66 -16.44 1.08
N TYR A 63 0.08 -15.45 1.60
CA TYR A 63 1.51 -15.31 1.31
C TYR A 63 2.33 -16.48 1.87
N CYS A 64 2.06 -16.89 3.11
CA CYS A 64 2.75 -18.02 3.75
C CYS A 64 2.45 -19.39 3.10
N GLU A 65 1.33 -19.52 2.39
CA GLU A 65 0.93 -20.73 1.67
C GLU A 65 1.50 -20.80 0.24
N THR A 66 2.20 -19.75 -0.22
CA THR A 66 2.88 -19.73 -1.52
C THR A 66 4.28 -20.32 -1.39
N ASP A 67 4.79 -21.00 -2.42
CA ASP A 67 6.14 -21.57 -2.43
C ASP A 67 7.23 -20.49 -2.65
N GLY A 68 8.36 -20.59 -1.93
CA GLY A 68 9.51 -19.69 -2.08
C GLY A 68 9.55 -18.31 -1.37
N PRO A 69 8.58 -17.85 -0.54
CA PRO A 69 8.60 -16.52 0.06
C PRO A 69 9.69 -16.35 1.15
N GLY A 70 10.51 -15.31 1.01
CA GLY A 70 11.64 -15.05 1.90
C GLY A 70 11.23 -14.75 3.36
N TYR A 71 10.02 -14.21 3.57
CA TYR A 71 9.54 -13.79 4.88
C TYR A 71 8.45 -14.69 5.49
N ALA A 72 7.95 -15.69 4.76
CA ALA A 72 6.81 -16.50 5.21
C ALA A 72 7.07 -17.23 6.53
N LYS A 73 8.29 -17.75 6.75
CA LYS A 73 8.64 -18.42 8.01
C LYS A 73 8.52 -17.49 9.22
N GLU A 74 8.96 -16.23 9.08
CA GLU A 74 8.93 -15.26 10.18
C GLU A 74 7.53 -14.65 10.35
N LEU A 75 6.84 -14.31 9.25
CA LEU A 75 5.45 -13.84 9.29
C LEU A 75 4.47 -14.92 9.76
N GLY A 76 4.75 -16.19 9.46
CA GLY A 76 3.97 -17.36 9.87
C GLY A 76 3.80 -17.47 11.38
N LYS A 77 4.79 -17.02 12.16
CA LYS A 77 4.74 -16.99 13.64
C LYS A 77 3.65 -16.07 14.18
N TYR A 78 3.17 -15.13 13.37
CA TYR A 78 2.13 -14.17 13.76
C TYR A 78 0.73 -14.61 13.33
N LEU A 79 0.57 -15.68 12.54
CA LEU A 79 -0.71 -16.06 11.96
C LEU A 79 -1.82 -16.27 12.99
N THR A 80 -1.52 -16.92 14.12
CA THR A 80 -2.51 -17.15 15.20
C THR A 80 -2.97 -15.84 15.82
N ARG A 81 -2.03 -14.93 16.15
CA ARG A 81 -2.35 -13.62 16.76
C ARG A 81 -3.10 -12.72 15.77
N LEU A 82 -2.73 -12.77 14.49
CA LEU A 82 -3.45 -12.08 13.41
C LEU A 82 -4.88 -12.62 13.26
N ALA A 83 -5.08 -13.95 13.32
CA ALA A 83 -6.40 -14.57 13.26
C ALA A 83 -7.28 -14.16 14.45
N GLN A 84 -6.68 -14.03 15.63
CA GLN A 84 -7.34 -13.56 16.85
C GLN A 84 -7.54 -12.04 16.89
N ARG A 85 -7.05 -11.29 15.89
CA ARG A 85 -7.09 -9.83 15.84
C ARG A 85 -6.47 -9.18 17.09
N ASP A 86 -5.36 -9.74 17.58
CA ASP A 86 -4.68 -9.27 18.78
C ASP A 86 -4.17 -7.84 18.62
N LEU A 87 -4.84 -6.86 19.24
CA LEU A 87 -4.53 -5.43 19.14
C LEU A 87 -3.15 -5.06 19.69
N LYS A 88 -2.50 -5.93 20.49
CA LYS A 88 -1.12 -5.71 20.91
C LYS A 88 -0.15 -5.69 19.73
N LEU A 89 -0.55 -6.21 18.57
CA LEU A 89 0.24 -6.16 17.34
C LEU A 89 0.44 -4.74 16.79
N ASP A 90 -0.38 -3.77 17.18
CA ASP A 90 -0.19 -2.35 16.80
C ASP A 90 1.17 -1.80 17.25
N GLN A 91 1.66 -2.32 18.39
CA GLN A 91 2.92 -1.89 19.01
C GLN A 91 4.08 -2.84 18.69
N ASP A 92 3.85 -3.92 17.93
CA ASP A 92 4.87 -4.92 17.62
C ASP A 92 5.80 -4.43 16.50
N LEU A 93 6.93 -3.83 16.91
CA LEU A 93 7.92 -3.26 15.99
C LEU A 93 8.50 -4.31 15.04
N ARG A 94 8.66 -5.56 15.49
CA ARG A 94 9.22 -6.64 14.66
C ARG A 94 8.26 -7.01 13.54
N LEU A 95 6.97 -7.18 13.85
CA LEU A 95 5.96 -7.43 12.83
C LEU A 95 5.92 -6.29 11.80
N ARG A 96 5.96 -5.04 12.26
CA ARG A 96 5.91 -3.87 11.37
C ARG A 96 7.10 -3.82 10.39
N ILE A 97 8.30 -4.16 10.86
CA ILE A 97 9.49 -4.26 10.01
C ILE A 97 9.33 -5.42 9.00
N LEU A 98 8.91 -6.60 9.47
CA LEU A 98 8.71 -7.76 8.59
C LEU A 98 7.68 -7.48 7.49
N LEU A 99 6.56 -6.83 7.81
CA LEU A 99 5.54 -6.45 6.84
C LEU A 99 6.11 -5.47 5.81
N ARG A 100 6.78 -4.41 6.26
CA ARG A 100 7.40 -3.43 5.36
C ARG A 100 8.39 -4.09 4.40
N ASP A 101 9.27 -4.93 4.93
CA ASP A 101 10.33 -5.58 4.15
C ASP A 101 9.74 -6.65 3.22
N ALA A 102 8.70 -7.37 3.64
CA ALA A 102 7.94 -8.29 2.80
C ALA A 102 7.24 -7.56 1.65
N GLY A 103 6.84 -6.30 1.78
CA GLY A 103 6.28 -5.52 0.67
C GLY A 103 7.22 -5.33 -0.52
N LEU A 104 8.52 -5.57 -0.35
CA LEU A 104 9.52 -5.58 -1.42
C LEU A 104 9.65 -6.94 -2.12
N ASP A 105 9.09 -8.00 -1.53
CA ASP A 105 9.08 -9.34 -2.13
C ASP A 105 8.06 -9.39 -3.28
N PRO A 106 8.47 -9.72 -4.52
CA PRO A 106 7.55 -9.88 -5.65
C PRO A 106 6.39 -10.83 -5.36
N VAL A 107 6.63 -11.92 -4.61
CA VAL A 107 5.57 -12.88 -4.24
C VAL A 107 4.53 -12.21 -3.34
N MET A 108 4.96 -11.33 -2.43
CA MET A 108 4.04 -10.56 -1.59
C MET A 108 3.26 -9.53 -2.41
N GLN A 109 3.89 -8.90 -3.41
CA GLN A 109 3.22 -7.96 -4.30
C GLN A 109 2.11 -8.66 -5.10
N ASP A 110 2.43 -9.81 -5.71
CA ASP A 110 1.48 -10.66 -6.42
C ASP A 110 0.37 -11.16 -5.49
N THR A 111 0.72 -11.53 -4.25
CA THR A 111 -0.27 -11.95 -3.24
C THR A 111 -1.24 -10.81 -2.90
N GLN A 112 -0.74 -9.60 -2.67
CA GLN A 112 -1.58 -8.42 -2.43
C GLN A 112 -2.50 -8.13 -3.61
N ASP A 113 -1.97 -8.25 -4.84
CA ASP A 113 -2.74 -8.03 -6.06
C ASP A 113 -3.86 -9.06 -6.22
N GLY A 114 -3.54 -10.34 -6.12
CA GLY A 114 -4.52 -11.41 -6.18
C GLY A 114 -5.55 -11.35 -5.05
N PHE A 115 -5.14 -10.98 -3.83
CA PHE A 115 -6.07 -10.80 -2.71
C PHE A 115 -7.07 -9.67 -2.99
N PHE A 116 -6.57 -8.50 -3.40
CA PHE A 116 -7.42 -7.34 -3.64
C PHE A 116 -8.35 -7.55 -4.85
N ASP A 117 -7.88 -8.29 -5.84
CA ASP A 117 -8.71 -8.71 -6.96
C ASP A 117 -9.89 -9.55 -6.52
N ARG A 118 -9.65 -10.57 -5.69
CA ARG A 118 -10.71 -11.46 -5.18
C ARG A 118 -11.69 -10.76 -4.25
N VAL A 119 -11.18 -9.93 -3.35
CA VAL A 119 -12.01 -9.33 -2.28
C VAL A 119 -12.79 -8.11 -2.76
N TYR A 120 -12.24 -7.32 -3.70
CA TYR A 120 -12.85 -6.04 -4.08
C TYR A 120 -13.08 -5.89 -5.58
N TRP A 121 -12.11 -6.20 -6.44
CA TRP A 121 -12.25 -5.97 -7.89
C TRP A 121 -13.32 -6.86 -8.52
N LEU A 122 -13.23 -8.19 -8.33
CA LEU A 122 -14.16 -9.14 -8.94
C LEU A 122 -15.61 -8.90 -8.47
N PRO A 123 -15.90 -8.66 -7.17
CA PRO A 123 -17.23 -8.25 -6.73
C PRO A 123 -17.70 -6.94 -7.38
N ALA A 124 -16.83 -5.94 -7.49
CA ALA A 124 -17.18 -4.65 -8.09
C ALA A 124 -17.52 -4.76 -9.58
N ILE A 125 -16.75 -5.53 -10.35
CA ILE A 125 -17.02 -5.72 -11.78
C ILE A 125 -18.29 -6.55 -12.01
N ARG A 126 -18.54 -7.57 -11.19
CA ARG A 126 -19.80 -8.32 -11.24
C ARG A 126 -20.99 -7.41 -10.96
N GLU A 127 -20.87 -6.56 -9.94
CA GLU A 127 -21.94 -5.63 -9.56
C GLU A 127 -22.15 -4.54 -10.63
N ALA A 128 -21.07 -3.94 -11.14
CA ALA A 128 -21.14 -2.97 -12.24
C ALA A 128 -21.84 -3.58 -13.47
N SER A 129 -21.45 -4.81 -13.83
CA SER A 129 -22.07 -5.56 -14.94
C SER A 129 -23.55 -5.83 -14.68
N ARG A 130 -23.91 -6.21 -13.45
CA ARG A 130 -25.31 -6.49 -13.05
C ARG A 130 -26.23 -5.28 -13.27
N ILE A 131 -25.72 -4.07 -13.06
CA ILE A 131 -26.46 -2.82 -13.28
C ILE A 131 -26.07 -2.11 -14.59
N LYS A 132 -25.50 -2.86 -15.54
CA LYS A 132 -25.14 -2.43 -16.91
C LYS A 132 -24.21 -1.21 -16.97
N ILE A 133 -23.31 -1.08 -15.99
CA ILE A 133 -22.16 -0.18 -16.04
C ILE A 133 -20.96 -0.99 -16.55
N GLY A 134 -20.62 -0.83 -17.83
CA GLY A 134 -19.57 -1.62 -18.49
C GLY A 134 -18.29 -0.86 -18.85
N ASN A 135 -18.23 0.45 -18.65
CA ASN A 135 -17.03 1.24 -19.01
C ASN A 135 -16.05 1.38 -17.83
N GLY A 136 -14.76 1.57 -18.15
CA GLY A 136 -13.67 1.58 -17.17
C GLY A 136 -13.89 2.57 -16.02
N LEU A 137 -14.28 3.81 -16.32
CA LEU A 137 -14.50 4.83 -15.29
C LEU A 137 -15.69 4.51 -14.39
N GLY A 138 -16.81 4.08 -14.97
CA GLY A 138 -18.00 3.67 -14.21
C GLY A 138 -17.69 2.51 -13.26
N SER A 139 -17.01 1.48 -13.76
CA SER A 139 -16.56 0.35 -12.96
C SER A 139 -15.57 0.75 -11.85
N THR A 140 -14.71 1.73 -12.12
CA THR A 140 -13.80 2.30 -11.10
C THR A 140 -14.56 2.97 -9.96
N VAL A 141 -15.66 3.69 -10.27
CA VAL A 141 -16.52 4.31 -9.25
C VAL A 141 -17.17 3.24 -8.38
N VAL A 142 -17.68 2.14 -8.95
CA VAL A 142 -18.22 1.01 -8.18
C VAL A 142 -17.15 0.42 -7.27
N TYR A 143 -15.97 0.18 -7.84
CA TYR A 143 -14.82 -0.40 -7.15
C TYR A 143 -14.36 0.40 -5.93
N ASP A 144 -14.07 1.70 -6.09
CA ASP A 144 -13.71 2.58 -4.97
C ASP A 144 -14.83 2.62 -3.91
N SER A 145 -16.10 2.65 -4.35
CA SER A 145 -17.23 2.69 -3.42
C SER A 145 -17.39 1.41 -2.59
N MET A 146 -17.03 0.25 -3.15
CA MET A 146 -17.06 -1.04 -2.45
C MET A 146 -15.89 -1.18 -1.47
N ILE A 147 -14.69 -0.73 -1.83
CA ILE A 147 -13.53 -0.68 -0.92
C ILE A 147 -13.88 0.11 0.33
N HIS A 148 -14.53 1.27 0.16
CA HIS A 148 -14.93 2.16 1.26
C HIS A 148 -16.31 1.84 1.86
N GLY A 149 -16.92 0.70 1.52
CA GLY A 149 -18.18 0.23 2.09
C GLY A 149 -19.42 1.08 1.80
N SER A 150 -19.29 2.15 1.02
CA SER A 150 -20.36 3.11 0.73
C SER A 150 -21.29 2.69 -0.42
N TRP A 151 -20.89 1.67 -1.21
CA TRP A 151 -21.58 1.28 -2.44
C TRP A 151 -23.10 1.10 -2.27
N LYS A 152 -23.52 0.17 -1.39
CA LYS A 152 -24.94 -0.19 -1.21
C LYS A 152 -25.79 1.03 -0.88
N ARG A 153 -25.38 1.79 0.15
CA ARG A 153 -26.10 2.98 0.64
C ARG A 153 -26.27 4.03 -0.46
N VAL A 154 -25.17 4.43 -1.11
CA VAL A 154 -25.19 5.49 -2.12
C VAL A 154 -25.91 5.03 -3.39
N ARG A 155 -25.76 3.76 -3.78
CA ARG A 155 -26.46 3.18 -4.94
C ARG A 155 -27.97 3.27 -4.74
N ASP A 156 -28.45 2.84 -3.58
CA ASP A 156 -29.88 2.81 -3.28
C ASP A 156 -30.45 4.24 -3.22
N LEU A 157 -29.72 5.19 -2.61
CA LEU A 157 -30.06 6.61 -2.64
C LEU A 157 -30.11 7.18 -4.07
N THR A 158 -29.14 6.82 -4.91
CA THR A 158 -29.09 7.29 -6.30
C THR A 158 -30.25 6.72 -7.12
N ILE A 159 -30.58 5.45 -6.93
CA ILE A 159 -31.72 4.80 -7.58
C ILE A 159 -33.04 5.44 -7.12
N GLN A 160 -33.18 5.71 -5.83
CA GLN A 160 -34.38 6.36 -5.27
C GLN A 160 -34.59 7.77 -5.85
N GLN A 161 -33.51 8.54 -6.02
CA GLN A 161 -33.61 9.93 -6.50
C GLN A 161 -33.69 10.06 -8.02
N PHE A 162 -33.04 9.17 -8.79
CA PHE A 162 -32.84 9.36 -10.23
C PHE A 162 -33.21 8.14 -11.09
N GLY A 163 -33.61 7.02 -10.48
CA GLY A 163 -33.90 5.77 -11.17
C GLY A 163 -32.67 4.89 -11.39
N ALA A 164 -32.92 3.68 -11.90
CA ALA A 164 -31.87 2.71 -12.22
C ALA A 164 -31.00 3.15 -13.42
N PRO A 165 -29.76 2.63 -13.56
CA PRO A 165 -28.87 2.98 -14.68
C PRO A 165 -29.50 2.79 -16.07
N GLU A 166 -30.36 1.77 -16.22
CA GLU A 166 -31.09 1.48 -17.45
C GLU A 166 -32.08 2.58 -17.83
N ALA A 167 -32.72 3.20 -16.83
CA ALA A 167 -33.74 4.21 -17.06
C ALA A 167 -33.14 5.54 -17.55
N ILE A 168 -31.94 5.90 -17.07
CA ILE A 168 -31.34 7.21 -17.34
C ILE A 168 -30.01 7.16 -18.11
N LYS A 169 -29.60 5.98 -18.58
CA LYS A 169 -28.29 5.66 -19.20
C LYS A 169 -27.14 5.63 -18.19
N ALA A 170 -26.27 4.62 -18.33
CA ALA A 170 -25.19 4.31 -17.40
C ALA A 170 -24.29 5.52 -17.06
N ASN A 171 -23.77 6.25 -18.06
CA ASN A 171 -22.85 7.37 -17.81
C ASN A 171 -23.53 8.54 -17.08
N LYS A 172 -24.82 8.78 -17.35
CA LYS A 172 -25.59 9.80 -16.65
C LYS A 172 -25.86 9.36 -15.20
N TRP A 173 -26.16 8.08 -15.00
CA TRP A 173 -26.33 7.50 -13.67
C TRP A 173 -25.04 7.58 -12.85
N VAL A 174 -23.88 7.21 -13.41
CA VAL A 174 -22.57 7.32 -12.74
C VAL A 174 -22.29 8.76 -12.32
N ARG A 175 -22.58 9.75 -13.19
CA ARG A 175 -22.45 11.17 -12.84
C ARG A 175 -23.33 11.56 -11.64
N LYS A 176 -24.58 11.06 -11.59
CA LYS A 176 -25.48 11.28 -10.46
C LYS A 176 -24.99 10.59 -9.19
N TYR A 177 -24.54 9.35 -9.29
CA TYR A 177 -23.97 8.59 -8.17
C TYR A 177 -22.80 9.34 -7.53
N VAL A 178 -21.84 9.83 -8.33
CA VAL A 178 -20.67 10.56 -7.82
C VAL A 178 -21.10 11.85 -7.11
N ALA A 179 -22.10 12.58 -7.62
CA ALA A 179 -22.65 13.75 -6.95
C ALA A 179 -23.31 13.39 -5.60
N VAL A 180 -24.18 12.37 -5.59
CA VAL A 180 -24.83 11.89 -4.35
C VAL A 180 -23.80 11.46 -3.32
N ARG A 181 -22.76 10.73 -3.73
CA ARG A 181 -21.68 10.31 -2.82
C ARG A 181 -20.91 11.50 -2.27
N ARG A 182 -20.60 12.50 -3.11
CA ARG A 182 -19.91 13.71 -2.68
C ARG A 182 -20.69 14.44 -1.61
N ASP A 183 -21.99 14.66 -1.84
CA ASP A 183 -22.85 15.38 -0.92
C ASP A 183 -23.06 14.59 0.38
N TRP A 184 -23.19 13.26 0.29
CA TRP A 184 -23.27 12.39 1.45
C TRP A 184 -21.98 12.43 2.29
N LEU A 185 -20.80 12.42 1.67
CA LEU A 185 -19.52 12.53 2.36
C LEU A 185 -19.34 13.90 3.00
N ALA A 186 -19.68 14.98 2.29
CA ALA A 186 -19.50 16.36 2.77
C ALA A 186 -20.42 16.70 3.96
N ASN A 187 -21.60 16.08 4.04
CA ASN A 187 -22.58 16.33 5.08
C ASN A 187 -22.67 15.18 6.12
N HIS A 188 -21.73 14.23 6.09
CA HIS A 188 -21.80 13.09 7.01
C HIS A 188 -21.59 13.54 8.47
N PRO A 189 -22.30 12.97 9.46
CA PRO A 189 -22.01 13.26 10.87
C PRO A 189 -20.60 12.91 11.35
N ASN A 190 -19.83 12.14 10.56
CA ASN A 190 -18.46 11.74 10.89
C ASN A 190 -17.49 12.66 10.13
N PRO A 191 -16.81 13.59 10.80
CA PRO A 191 -15.93 14.56 10.15
C PRO A 191 -14.70 13.92 9.49
N LEU A 192 -14.31 12.69 9.87
CA LEU A 192 -13.24 11.98 9.18
C LEU A 192 -13.59 11.66 7.73
N LEU A 193 -14.87 11.42 7.42
CA LEU A 193 -15.32 11.13 6.06
C LEU A 193 -15.27 12.36 5.15
N HIS A 194 -15.37 13.57 5.70
CA HIS A 194 -15.28 14.82 4.92
C HIS A 194 -13.92 14.92 4.22
N LYS A 195 -12.86 14.41 4.84
CA LYS A 195 -11.50 14.40 4.28
C LYS A 195 -11.38 13.56 3.01
N THR A 196 -12.38 12.74 2.68
CA THR A 196 -12.39 11.87 1.49
C THR A 196 -13.19 12.43 0.32
N VAL A 197 -13.83 13.60 0.47
CA VAL A 197 -14.62 14.27 -0.57
C VAL A 197 -13.84 14.47 -1.87
N TYR A 198 -12.53 14.74 -1.78
CA TYR A 198 -11.65 14.93 -2.93
C TYR A 198 -11.69 13.78 -3.94
N ARG A 199 -12.01 12.55 -3.49
CA ARG A 199 -12.11 11.38 -4.39
C ARG A 199 -13.23 11.59 -5.40
N MET A 200 -14.36 12.13 -4.95
CA MET A 200 -15.50 12.42 -5.82
C MET A 200 -15.21 13.60 -6.73
N GLU A 201 -14.45 14.58 -6.27
CA GLU A 201 -14.00 15.70 -7.10
C GLU A 201 -13.08 15.24 -8.22
N ALA A 202 -12.17 14.29 -7.92
CA ALA A 202 -11.33 13.65 -8.94
C ALA A 202 -12.17 12.83 -9.94
N PHE A 203 -13.20 12.11 -9.50
CA PHE A 203 -14.13 11.44 -10.42
C PHE A 203 -14.94 12.43 -11.26
N GLN A 204 -15.40 13.54 -10.67
CA GLN A 204 -16.11 14.59 -11.40
C GLN A 204 -15.24 15.19 -12.51
N ASP A 205 -13.95 15.44 -12.23
CA ASP A 205 -12.97 15.86 -13.23
C ASP A 205 -12.80 14.83 -14.37
N LEU A 206 -12.59 13.55 -14.04
CA LEU A 206 -12.48 12.48 -15.05
C LEU A 206 -13.75 12.37 -15.92
N ILE A 207 -14.93 12.51 -15.30
CA ILE A 207 -16.23 12.54 -15.99
C ILE A 207 -16.35 13.78 -16.89
N GLY A 208 -15.91 14.94 -16.42
CA GLY A 208 -15.89 16.20 -17.17
C GLY A 208 -15.03 16.09 -18.43
N ARG A 209 -13.85 15.48 -18.30
CA ARG A 209 -12.91 15.16 -19.39
C ARG A 209 -13.31 13.95 -20.23
N ARG A 210 -14.49 13.35 -19.97
CA ARG A 210 -15.05 12.20 -20.69
C ARG A 210 -14.12 10.97 -20.72
N LYS A 211 -13.33 10.74 -19.67
CA LYS A 211 -12.41 9.60 -19.56
C LYS A 211 -13.11 8.26 -19.27
N TRP A 212 -14.24 7.98 -19.93
CA TRP A 212 -15.08 6.80 -19.69
C TRP A 212 -14.37 5.47 -19.96
N SER A 213 -13.56 5.42 -21.01
CA SER A 213 -12.77 4.23 -21.38
C SER A 213 -11.47 4.09 -20.59
N LEU A 214 -11.08 5.11 -19.81
CA LEU A 214 -9.75 5.24 -19.20
C LEU A 214 -8.59 5.20 -20.22
N ALA A 215 -8.79 5.77 -21.41
CA ALA A 215 -7.72 5.90 -22.40
C ALA A 215 -6.54 6.75 -21.87
N LEU A 216 -5.34 6.17 -21.98
CA LEU A 216 -4.07 6.76 -21.55
C LEU A 216 -3.52 7.75 -22.58
N PRO A 217 -2.67 8.71 -22.15
CA PRO A 217 -2.40 9.04 -20.75
C PRO A 217 -3.52 9.88 -20.13
N PHE A 218 -3.58 9.90 -18.80
CA PHE A 218 -4.40 10.85 -18.06
C PHE A 218 -3.81 11.15 -16.68
N THR A 219 -4.26 12.22 -16.07
CA THR A 219 -3.79 12.64 -14.74
C THR A 219 -4.92 12.53 -13.72
N VAL A 220 -4.60 12.07 -12.51
CA VAL A 220 -5.49 12.11 -11.35
C VAL A 220 -4.74 12.76 -10.20
N ARG A 221 -5.30 13.83 -9.63
CA ARG A 221 -4.66 14.60 -8.54
C ARG A 221 -3.17 14.92 -8.79
N ASN A 222 -2.86 15.40 -9.98
CA ASN A 222 -1.49 15.72 -10.44
C ASN A 222 -0.54 14.51 -10.60
N VAL A 223 -1.05 13.28 -10.49
CA VAL A 223 -0.28 12.06 -10.77
C VAL A 223 -0.60 11.59 -12.19
N MET A 224 0.44 11.47 -13.02
CA MET A 224 0.32 10.93 -14.38
C MET A 224 0.12 9.42 -14.34
N ILE A 225 -0.84 8.93 -15.12
CA ILE A 225 -1.08 7.52 -15.39
C ILE A 225 -0.93 7.33 -16.90
N ASP A 226 0.09 6.56 -17.28
CA ASP A 226 0.42 6.19 -18.65
C ASP A 226 0.84 4.72 -18.72
N GLU A 227 1.17 4.21 -19.91
CA GLU A 227 1.55 2.81 -20.08
C GLU A 227 2.86 2.48 -19.37
N ALA A 228 3.82 3.41 -19.27
CA ALA A 228 5.09 3.17 -18.59
C ALA A 228 4.88 2.96 -17.08
N VAL A 229 4.05 3.79 -16.45
CA VAL A 229 3.71 3.70 -15.02
C VAL A 229 2.92 2.43 -14.69
N LEU A 230 2.08 1.95 -15.62
CA LEU A 230 1.27 0.74 -15.43
C LEU A 230 1.96 -0.57 -15.84
N SER A 231 2.98 -0.48 -16.71
CA SER A 231 3.77 -1.63 -17.17
C SER A 231 5.05 -1.82 -16.37
N SER A 232 5.54 -0.78 -15.69
CA SER A 232 6.58 -0.94 -14.69
C SER A 232 6.07 -1.89 -13.60
N THR A 233 6.70 -3.05 -13.46
CA THR A 233 6.77 -3.77 -12.19
C THR A 233 7.11 -2.73 -11.12
N PRO A 234 6.50 -2.74 -9.91
CA PRO A 234 7.01 -1.94 -8.80
C PRO A 234 8.49 -2.24 -8.79
N SER A 235 9.32 -1.23 -9.11
CA SER A 235 10.71 -1.52 -9.36
C SER A 235 11.20 -2.21 -8.10
N VAL A 236 11.68 -3.45 -8.23
CA VAL A 236 12.86 -3.84 -7.46
C VAL A 236 13.77 -2.67 -7.71
N LEU A 237 13.93 -1.81 -6.71
CA LEU A 237 14.73 -0.62 -6.85
C LEU A 237 16.13 -1.12 -7.17
N VAL A 238 16.43 -1.23 -8.46
CA VAL A 238 17.73 -0.89 -9.02
C VAL A 238 17.72 0.63 -9.23
N SER A 239 17.24 1.35 -8.21
CA SER A 239 17.84 2.62 -7.83
C SER A 239 19.08 2.23 -7.04
N ALA A 240 20.20 2.90 -7.29
CA ALA A 240 21.47 2.69 -6.62
C ALA A 240 21.44 3.10 -5.12
N GLU A 241 20.53 2.53 -4.35
CA GLU A 241 20.75 2.21 -2.96
C GLU A 241 20.69 0.69 -2.87
N GLU A 242 21.86 0.09 -2.66
CA GLU A 242 22.02 -1.35 -2.55
C GLU A 242 20.94 -1.95 -1.63
N PRO A 243 20.45 -3.18 -1.91
CA PRO A 243 19.61 -3.90 -0.95
C PRO A 243 20.25 -3.79 0.44
N ILE A 244 19.47 -3.61 1.50
CA ILE A 244 19.97 -3.46 2.87
C ILE A 244 20.78 -4.71 3.23
N ARG A 245 22.07 -4.69 2.86
CA ARG A 245 22.99 -5.77 3.10
C ARG A 245 23.47 -5.64 4.54
N THR A 246 23.67 -6.77 5.17
CA THR A 246 24.19 -6.83 6.53
C THR A 246 25.60 -6.23 6.56
N LEU A 247 25.78 -5.08 7.25
CA LEU A 247 27.08 -4.44 7.35
C LEU A 247 27.88 -5.06 8.49
N MET A 248 29.09 -5.52 8.20
CA MET A 248 30.02 -6.08 9.16
C MET A 248 31.45 -5.99 8.61
N LEU A 249 32.44 -6.18 9.47
CA LEU A 249 33.83 -6.26 9.03
C LEU A 249 34.05 -7.53 8.19
N GLN A 250 34.56 -7.37 6.98
CA GLN A 250 34.89 -8.47 6.07
C GLN A 250 36.12 -8.14 5.22
N ARG A 251 36.60 -9.12 4.45
CA ARG A 251 37.71 -8.98 3.50
C ARG A 251 37.23 -9.38 2.09
N PRO A 252 37.24 -8.47 1.10
CA PRO A 252 37.57 -7.04 1.21
C PRO A 252 36.51 -6.27 2.04
N PRO A 253 36.89 -5.15 2.70
CA PRO A 253 35.95 -4.34 3.48
C PRO A 253 34.75 -3.87 2.65
N LEU A 254 33.57 -3.81 3.28
CA LEU A 254 32.38 -3.23 2.64
C LEU A 254 32.64 -1.75 2.36
N LYS A 255 32.16 -1.30 1.19
CA LYS A 255 32.23 0.10 0.78
C LYS A 255 30.92 0.53 0.15
N GLY A 256 30.46 1.74 0.43
CA GLY A 256 29.23 2.27 -0.17
C GLY A 256 28.55 3.37 0.62
N PRO A 257 27.48 3.97 0.05
CA PRO A 257 26.65 4.98 0.71
C PRO A 257 25.98 4.47 2.00
N ASP A 258 25.63 3.19 2.05
CA ASP A 258 25.08 2.48 3.21
C ASP A 258 26.04 2.47 4.41
N VAL A 259 27.33 2.22 4.15
CA VAL A 259 28.40 2.31 5.15
C VAL A 259 28.58 3.75 5.62
N ARG A 260 28.51 4.72 4.71
CA ARG A 260 28.65 6.14 5.05
C ARG A 260 27.54 6.60 6.00
N ARG A 261 26.29 6.23 5.71
CA ARG A 261 25.13 6.53 6.58
C ARG A 261 25.25 5.91 7.96
N LEU A 262 25.72 4.67 8.04
CA LEU A 262 26.04 4.04 9.32
C LEU A 262 27.07 4.86 10.11
N GLN A 263 28.16 5.27 9.47
CA GLN A 263 29.23 6.04 10.12
C GLN A 263 28.74 7.43 10.58
N GLU A 264 27.87 8.07 9.81
CA GLU A 264 27.19 9.32 10.19
C GLU A 264 26.26 9.12 11.38
N ALA A 265 25.47 8.05 11.41
CA ALA A 265 24.57 7.73 12.53
C ALA A 265 25.35 7.39 13.81
N LEU A 266 26.46 6.64 13.70
CA LEU A 266 27.38 6.37 14.81
C LEU A 266 28.00 7.67 15.34
N SER A 267 28.42 8.58 14.44
CA SER A 267 28.96 9.89 14.84
C SER A 267 27.93 10.75 15.57
N LYS A 268 26.69 10.79 15.08
CA LYS A 268 25.58 11.50 15.74
C LYS A 268 25.25 10.95 17.13
N THR A 269 25.50 9.66 17.37
CA THR A 269 25.28 9.01 18.68
C THR A 269 26.52 9.05 19.61
N GLY A 270 27.54 9.82 19.22
CA GLY A 270 28.72 10.10 20.05
C GLY A 270 29.89 9.14 19.84
N TYR A 271 29.89 8.32 18.79
CA TYR A 271 31.00 7.43 18.46
C TYR A 271 31.87 8.07 17.37
N PRO A 272 33.16 8.40 17.64
CA PRO A 272 34.00 9.11 16.69
C PRO A 272 34.39 8.22 15.51
N VAL A 273 33.67 8.31 14.39
CA VAL A 273 33.94 7.56 13.16
C VAL A 273 33.92 8.49 11.95
N LYS A 274 34.98 8.46 11.14
CA LYS A 274 35.00 9.20 9.87
C LYS A 274 34.04 8.53 8.89
N ALA A 275 33.10 9.31 8.34
CA ALA A 275 32.18 8.88 7.29
C ALA A 275 32.90 8.70 5.93
N SER A 276 33.84 7.75 5.85
CA SER A 276 34.61 7.44 4.64
C SER A 276 33.82 6.62 3.62
N GLY A 277 32.74 5.97 4.05
CA GLY A 277 32.02 4.97 3.27
C GLY A 277 32.75 3.63 3.19
N LEU A 278 33.75 3.37 4.04
CA LEU A 278 34.51 2.11 4.13
C LEU A 278 34.35 1.46 5.51
N PHE A 279 33.86 0.22 5.57
CA PHE A 279 33.63 -0.52 6.81
C PHE A 279 34.93 -1.20 7.26
N GLY A 280 35.83 -0.40 7.83
CA GLY A 280 37.10 -0.87 8.39
C GLY A 280 37.03 -1.19 9.89
N ALA A 281 38.16 -1.56 10.47
CA ALA A 281 38.28 -1.93 11.89
C ALA A 281 37.74 -0.86 12.86
N LEU A 282 37.90 0.43 12.53
CA LEU A 282 37.37 1.53 13.34
C LEU A 282 35.83 1.59 13.33
N THR A 283 35.20 1.28 12.19
CA THR A 283 33.73 1.20 12.09
C THR A 283 33.21 -0.01 12.87
N ASP A 284 33.88 -1.16 12.77
CA ASP A 284 33.55 -2.36 13.56
C ASP A 284 33.63 -2.11 15.07
N GLN A 285 34.70 -1.46 15.53
CA GLN A 285 34.89 -1.10 16.94
C GLN A 285 33.79 -0.16 17.44
N ALA A 286 33.39 0.81 16.62
CA ALA A 286 32.29 1.73 16.96
C ALA A 286 30.94 1.00 17.01
N VAL A 287 30.64 0.12 16.06
CA VAL A 287 29.43 -0.73 16.07
C VAL A 287 29.40 -1.59 17.33
N LYS A 288 30.49 -2.28 17.68
CA LYS A 288 30.57 -3.11 18.89
C LYS A 288 30.41 -2.28 20.17
N SER A 289 30.97 -1.08 20.20
CA SER A 289 30.83 -0.17 21.35
C SER A 289 29.40 0.38 21.47
N PHE A 290 28.75 0.65 20.34
CA PHE A 290 27.33 1.00 20.27
C PHE A 290 26.45 -0.15 20.77
N GLN A 291 26.67 -1.37 20.26
CA GLN A 291 25.95 -2.56 20.68
C GLN A 291 26.10 -2.79 22.19
N ARG A 292 27.32 -2.70 22.72
CA ARG A 292 27.59 -2.87 24.15
C ARG A 292 26.84 -1.85 25.01
N LYS A 293 26.86 -0.57 24.62
CA LYS A 293 26.18 0.50 25.37
C LYS A 293 24.66 0.32 25.41
N HIS A 294 24.08 -0.27 24.37
CA HIS A 294 22.63 -0.43 24.23
C HIS A 294 22.13 -1.85 24.54
N GLY A 295 22.96 -2.68 25.18
CA GLY A 295 22.55 -4.03 25.59
C GLY A 295 22.28 -4.99 24.43
N LEU A 296 22.82 -4.71 23.24
CA LEU A 296 22.73 -5.61 22.08
C LEU A 296 23.84 -6.67 22.14
N LYS A 297 23.66 -7.76 21.39
CA LYS A 297 24.73 -8.72 21.13
C LYS A 297 25.92 -8.00 20.46
N VAL A 298 27.10 -8.10 21.05
CA VAL A 298 28.32 -7.40 20.61
C VAL A 298 29.06 -8.23 19.55
N ASP A 299 28.48 -8.34 18.36
CA ASP A 299 29.00 -9.14 17.26
C ASP A 299 29.58 -8.30 16.10
N GLY A 300 29.45 -6.97 16.14
CA GLY A 300 29.90 -6.08 15.05
C GLY A 300 29.01 -6.10 13.82
N ILE A 301 27.89 -6.83 13.89
CA ILE A 301 26.94 -6.97 12.80
C ILE A 301 25.84 -5.91 12.92
N VAL A 302 25.70 -5.08 11.88
CA VAL A 302 24.65 -4.07 11.79
C VAL A 302 23.36 -4.69 11.26
N GLY A 303 22.82 -5.60 12.07
CA GLY A 303 21.51 -6.22 11.85
C GLY A 303 20.35 -5.29 12.26
N PRO A 304 19.10 -5.76 12.13
CA PRO A 304 17.90 -4.94 12.35
C PRO A 304 17.85 -4.23 13.72
N ALA A 305 18.31 -4.89 14.79
CA ALA A 305 18.33 -4.30 16.13
C ALA A 305 19.32 -3.12 16.23
N THR A 306 20.51 -3.26 15.67
CA THR A 306 21.52 -2.19 15.60
C THR A 306 21.02 -1.03 14.74
N ARG A 307 20.36 -1.32 13.60
CA ARG A 307 19.81 -0.30 12.68
C ARG A 307 18.68 0.50 13.31
N SER A 308 17.75 -0.17 13.98
CA SER A 308 16.62 0.47 14.67
C SER A 308 17.08 1.54 15.66
N LEU A 309 18.08 1.22 16.50
CA LEU A 309 18.60 2.18 17.48
C LEU A 309 19.44 3.30 16.85
N LEU A 310 19.96 3.12 15.65
CA LEU A 310 20.68 4.14 14.88
C LEU A 310 19.76 4.93 13.93
N SER A 311 18.46 4.62 13.89
CA SER A 311 17.50 5.19 12.94
C SER A 311 17.94 5.03 11.47
N LEU A 312 18.44 3.84 11.13
CA LEU A 312 18.92 3.42 9.80
C LEU A 312 17.96 2.48 9.08
#